data_AF-A0AAD5RAY1-F1
#
_entry.id   AF-A0AAD5RAY1-F1
#
_cell.length_a   1.000
_cell.length_b   1.000
_cell.length_c   1.000
_cell.angle_alpha   90.00
_cell.angle_beta   90.00
_cell.angle_gamma   90.00
#
_symmetry.space_group_name_H-M   'P 1'
#
loop_
_entity.id
_entity.type
_entity.pdbx_description
1 polymer ?
#
loop_
_entity_poly.entity_id
_entity_poly.type
_entity_poly.pdbx_seq_one_letter_code
_entity_poly.pdbx_strand_id
1 'polypeptide(L)' 'MERKNDNEDKLTMSTDSTNAAVVKLATNDGANLEAPVDVLRLSRAINSMLQDLGIENESNDQSLRP' A
#
# COMPACT_ATOMS: atom_id res chain seq x y z
N MET A 1 -43.46 15.34 -15.56
CA MET A 1 -42.76 14.72 -14.44
C MET A 1 -41.70 13.81 -15.02
N GLU A 2 -40.45 14.22 -14.99
CA GLU A 2 -39.30 13.34 -15.24
C GLU A 2 -38.28 13.68 -14.15
N ARG A 3 -38.14 12.81 -13.16
CA ARG A 3 -37.09 12.94 -12.15
C ARG A 3 -35.85 12.33 -12.78
N LYS A 4 -34.92 13.16 -13.22
CA LYS A 4 -33.57 12.70 -13.58
C LYS A 4 -32.87 12.34 -12.28
N ASN A 5 -32.62 11.06 -12.08
CA ASN A 5 -31.84 10.55 -10.97
C ASN A 5 -30.37 10.79 -11.29
N ASP A 6 -29.87 11.96 -10.92
CA ASP A 6 -28.44 12.25 -10.94
C ASP A 6 -27.82 11.67 -9.66
N ASN A 7 -27.85 10.34 -9.52
CA ASN A 7 -27.08 9.64 -8.51
C ASN A 7 -25.70 9.36 -9.08
N GLU A 8 -24.91 10.43 -9.26
CA GLU A 8 -23.48 10.30 -9.42
C GLU A 8 -22.93 9.88 -8.06
N ASP A 9 -22.91 8.56 -7.83
CA ASP A 9 -22.15 7.95 -6.75
C ASP A 9 -20.69 8.35 -6.96
N LYS A 10 -20.33 9.44 -6.30
CA LYS A 10 -18.98 9.92 -6.12
C LYS A 10 -18.25 8.80 -5.38
N LEU A 11 -17.64 7.89 -6.13
CA LEU A 11 -16.64 6.95 -5.64
C LEU A 11 -15.48 7.79 -5.12
N THR A 12 -15.63 8.30 -3.89
CA THR A 12 -14.51 8.76 -3.10
C THR A 12 -13.70 7.51 -2.85
N MET A 13 -12.70 7.28 -3.69
CA MET A 13 -11.54 6.49 -3.32
C MET A 13 -10.98 7.18 -2.09
N SER A 14 -11.45 6.76 -0.91
CA SER A 14 -10.82 7.07 0.35
C SER A 14 -9.42 6.53 0.21
N THR A 15 -8.47 7.38 -0.17
CA THR A 15 -7.04 7.15 -0.05
C THR A 15 -6.74 7.16 1.44
N ASP A 16 -7.24 6.14 2.13
CA ASP A 16 -6.81 5.80 3.47
C ASP A 16 -5.48 5.06 3.31
N SER A 17 -4.51 5.75 2.69
CA SER A 17 -3.11 5.36 2.67
C SER A 17 -2.57 5.65 4.07
N THR A 18 -3.00 4.81 5.01
CA THR A 18 -2.50 4.72 6.38
C THR A 18 -1.01 4.42 6.29
N ASN A 19 -0.19 5.46 6.17
CA ASN A 19 1.25 5.51 6.39
C ASN A 19 2.03 4.24 5.97
N ALA A 20 1.72 3.67 4.80
CA ALA A 20 2.35 2.43 4.36
C ALA A 20 3.83 2.72 4.10
N ALA A 21 4.72 1.97 4.76
CA ALA A 21 6.15 2.10 4.56
C ALA A 21 6.48 1.96 3.07
N VAL A 22 7.21 2.93 2.52
CA VAL A 22 7.65 2.95 1.12
C VAL A 22 9.10 2.54 1.07
N VAL A 23 9.43 1.59 0.21
CA VAL A 23 10.80 1.13 -0.04
C VAL A 23 11.25 1.58 -1.42
N LYS A 24 12.51 2.02 -1.49
CA LYS A 24 13.20 2.37 -2.73
C LYS A 24 14.13 1.23 -3.16
N LEU A 25 13.89 0.67 -4.33
CA LEU A 25 14.71 -0.36 -4.94
C LEU A 25 15.53 0.25 -6.08
N ALA A 26 16.86 0.18 -5.97
CA ALA A 26 17.76 0.56 -7.06
C ALA A 26 17.86 -0.60 -8.07
N THR A 27 17.64 -0.30 -9.35
CA THR A 27 17.74 -1.28 -10.43
C THR A 27 19.11 -1.17 -11.12
N ASN A 28 19.51 -2.24 -11.82
CA ASN A 28 20.83 -2.33 -12.45
C ASN A 28 21.03 -1.32 -13.60
N ASP A 29 19.95 -0.82 -14.20
CA ASP A 29 19.98 0.24 -15.22
C ASP A 29 20.09 1.65 -14.61
N GLY A 30 20.24 1.76 -13.28
CA GLY A 30 20.37 3.02 -12.57
C GLY A 30 19.03 3.71 -12.30
N ALA A 31 17.90 3.10 -12.67
CA ALA A 31 16.60 3.59 -12.25
C ALA A 31 16.32 3.26 -10.78
N ASN A 32 15.31 3.94 -10.22
CA ASN A 32 14.81 3.65 -8.89
C ASN A 32 13.31 3.36 -8.96
N LEU A 33 12.89 2.29 -8.31
CA LEU A 33 11.49 1.95 -8.11
C LEU A 33 11.11 2.25 -6.67
N GLU A 34 10.15 3.14 -6.47
CA GLU A 34 9.58 3.44 -5.16
C GLU A 34 8.18 2.83 -5.09
N ALA A 35 7.97 1.91 -4.15
CA ALA A 35 6.70 1.21 -4.01
C ALA A 35 6.38 0.94 -2.53
N PRO A 36 5.08 0.89 -2.16
CA PRO A 36 4.67 0.45 -0.84
C PRO A 36 5.16 -0.98 -0.56
N VAL A 37 5.55 -1.25 0.68
CA VAL A 37 5.99 -2.60 1.11
C VAL A 37 4.92 -3.66 0.80
N ASP A 38 3.63 -3.35 0.97
CA ASP A 38 2.54 -4.28 0.62
C ASP A 38 2.55 -4.70 -0.86
N VAL A 39 2.84 -3.76 -1.76
CA VAL A 39 2.95 -4.06 -3.20
C VAL A 39 4.18 -4.93 -3.47
N LEU A 40 5.30 -4.63 -2.82
CA LEU A 40 6.54 -5.40 -2.97
C LEU A 40 6.41 -6.84 -2.45
N ARG A 41 5.62 -7.06 -1.40
CA ARG A 41 5.34 -8.39 -0.84
C ARG A 41 4.59 -9.32 -1.79
N LEU A 42 3.95 -8.80 -2.84
CA LEU A 42 3.33 -9.62 -3.88
C LEU A 42 4.36 -10.44 -4.69
N SER A 43 5.61 -9.97 -4.76
CA SER A 43 6.71 -10.72 -5.38
C SER A 43 7.31 -11.70 -4.38
N ARG A 44 7.33 -12.99 -4.71
CA ARG A 44 7.91 -14.05 -3.85
C ARG A 44 9.38 -13.76 -3.50
N ALA A 45 10.17 -13.33 -4.48
CA ALA A 45 11.59 -13.05 -4.27
C ALA A 45 11.80 -11.83 -3.36
N ILE A 46 11.07 -10.74 -3.62
CA ILE A 46 11.21 -9.51 -2.82
C ILE A 46 10.68 -9.71 -1.40
N ASN A 47 9.56 -10.42 -1.24
CA ASN A 47 9.02 -10.76 0.07
C ASN A 47 10.01 -11.54 0.94
N SER A 48 10.72 -12.52 0.36
CA SER A 48 11.77 -13.26 1.09
C SER A 48 12.87 -12.33 1.58
N MET A 49 13.36 -11.42 0.71
CA MET A 49 14.40 -10.46 1.08
C MET A 49 13.94 -9.50 2.19
N LEU A 50 12.69 -9.03 2.13
CA LEU A 50 12.14 -8.15 3.16
C LEU A 50 12.01 -8.86 4.52
N GLN A 51 11.63 -10.14 4.52
CA GLN A 51 11.58 -10.97 5.73
C GLN A 51 12.96 -11.21 6.33
N ASP A 52 13.96 -11.53 5.50
CA ASP A 52 15.34 -11.73 5.94
C ASP A 52 15.93 -10.46 6.58
N LEU A 53 15.46 -9.29 6.15
CA LEU A 53 15.84 -7.98 6.69
C LEU A 53 15.02 -7.53 7.90
N GLY A 54 13.97 -8.27 8.28
CA GLY A 54 13.06 -7.88 9.36
C GLY A 54 12.22 -6.63 9.05
N ILE A 55 11.95 -6.35 7.77
CA ILE A 55 11.11 -5.21 7.36
C ILE A 55 9.65 -5.64 7.45
N GLU A 56 9.07 -5.36 8.61
CA GLU A 56 7.67 -5.61 8.90
C GLU A 56 6.82 -4.39 8.57
N ASN A 57 5.61 -4.61 8.03
CA ASN A 57 4.62 -3.56 7.98
C ASN A 57 4.12 -3.36 9.40
N GLU A 58 4.41 -2.21 9.99
CA GLU A 58 3.72 -1.72 11.19
C GLU A 58 2.28 -1.32 10.85
N SER A 59 1.54 -2.21 10.19
CA SER A 59 0.10 -2.09 10.03
C SER A 59 -0.55 -2.55 11.34
N ASN A 60 -0.57 -1.61 12.29
CA ASN A 60 -1.53 -1.47 13.38
C ASN A 60 -1.50 -2.53 14.50
N ASP A 61 -0.52 -2.46 15.41
CA ASP A 61 -0.75 -2.85 16.82
C ASP A 61 -1.27 -1.65 17.62
N GLN A 62 -2.43 -1.13 17.20
CA GLN A 62 -3.41 -0.61 18.15
C GLN A 62 -4.47 -1.69 18.36
N SER A 63 -4.04 -2.85 18.83
CA SER A 63 -4.97 -3.71 19.54
C SER A 63 -5.46 -2.93 20.76
N LEU A 64 -6.75 -2.59 20.74
CA LEU A 64 -7.50 -1.98 21.82
C LEU A 64 -7.09 -2.65 23.15
N ARG A 65 -6.29 -1.94 23.96
CA ARG A 65 -6.09 -2.34 25.35
C ARG A 65 -7.45 -2.20 26.06
N PRO A 66 -7.90 -3.23 26.79
CA PRO A 66 -9.18 -3.19 27.51
C PRO A 66 -9.19 -2.12 28.60
#